data_AF-A0A932GC42-F1
#
_entry.id   AF-A0A932GC42-F1
#
_cell.length_a   1.000
_cell.length_b   1.000
_cell.length_c   1.000
_cell.angle_alpha   90.00
_cell.angle_beta   90.00
_cell.angle_gamma   90.00
#
_symmetry.space_group_name_H-M   'P 1'
#
loop_
_entity.id
_entity.type
_entity.pdbx_description
1 polymer ?
#
loop_
_entity_poly.entity_id
_entity_poly.type
_entity_poly.pdbx_seq_one_letter_code
_entity_poly.pdbx_strand_id
1 'polypeptide(L)'
;GYWENEIYWPAQEKYHVQYVKGIITEIIRKGDRLLVRGEDTTMGRPMEVPMDVVVLAVGMEPSKGTKDVAKILGLQQNKYNFIEVPHGLDPTATSAPGIFVAGAAAGPKDLDDTMAMAGAAAMKAAALVAKKARAVA
;
A
#
# COMPACT_ATOMS: atom_id res chain seq x y z
N GLY A 1 -5.77 -3.13 -19.36
CA GLY A 1 -5.02 -1.95 -18.84
C GLY A 1 -3.54 -2.25 -18.69
N TYR A 2 -2.70 -1.29 -18.27
CA TYR A 2 -1.25 -1.50 -18.10
C TYR A 2 -0.92 -2.78 -17.31
N TRP A 3 -1.55 -2.95 -16.15
CA TRP A 3 -1.37 -4.12 -15.27
C TRP A 3 -1.70 -5.46 -15.93
N GLU A 4 -2.73 -5.51 -16.78
CA GLU A 4 -3.13 -6.74 -17.46
C GLU A 4 -2.14 -7.10 -18.57
N ASN A 5 -1.85 -6.13 -19.43
CA ASN A 5 -1.09 -6.36 -20.67
C ASN A 5 0.41 -6.50 -20.42
N GLU A 6 0.96 -5.75 -19.47
CA GLU A 6 2.42 -5.73 -19.24
C GLU A 6 2.86 -6.69 -18.13
N ILE A 7 1.95 -7.06 -17.21
CA ILE A 7 2.32 -7.86 -16.02
C ILE A 7 1.54 -9.17 -15.96
N TYR A 8 0.21 -9.12 -15.87
CA TYR A 8 -0.61 -10.32 -15.62
C TYR A 8 -0.61 -11.34 -16.76
N TRP A 9 -0.81 -10.92 -18.01
CA TRP A 9 -0.78 -11.83 -19.15
C TRP A 9 0.63 -12.37 -19.43
N PRO A 10 1.69 -11.54 -19.49
CA PRO A 10 3.04 -12.04 -19.69
C PRO A 10 3.51 -13.00 -18.59
N ALA A 11 3.09 -12.81 -17.33
CA ALA A 11 3.36 -13.75 -16.25
C ALA A 11 2.89 -15.17 -16.58
N GLN A 12 1.68 -15.32 -17.13
CA GLN A 12 1.11 -16.62 -17.50
C GLN A 12 1.68 -17.16 -18.81
N GLU A 13 1.71 -16.34 -19.85
CA GLU A 13 2.02 -16.81 -21.21
C GLU A 13 3.52 -17.06 -21.43
N LYS A 14 4.39 -16.18 -20.90
CA LYS A 14 5.84 -16.24 -21.11
C LYS A 14 6.57 -16.94 -19.98
N TYR A 15 6.12 -16.74 -18.74
CA TYR A 15 6.80 -17.26 -17.54
C TYR A 15 6.05 -18.42 -16.88
N HIS A 16 4.90 -18.81 -17.42
CA HIS A 16 4.10 -19.96 -16.98
C HIS A 16 3.68 -19.92 -15.51
N VAL A 17 3.52 -18.71 -14.96
CA VAL A 17 3.01 -18.49 -13.60
C VAL A 17 1.57 -19.01 -13.52
N GLN A 18 1.31 -19.87 -12.53
CA GLN A 18 -0.01 -20.44 -12.29
C GLN A 18 -0.76 -19.59 -11.25
N TYR A 19 -1.96 -19.13 -11.61
CA TYR A 19 -2.86 -18.44 -10.68
C TYR A 19 -4.00 -19.37 -10.30
N VAL A 20 -4.14 -19.64 -9.00
CA VAL A 20 -5.26 -20.39 -8.44
C VAL A 20 -6.11 -19.43 -7.64
N LYS A 21 -7.37 -19.26 -8.04
CA LYS A 21 -8.33 -18.47 -7.27
C LYS A 21 -8.80 -19.31 -6.08
N GLY A 22 -8.20 -19.07 -4.92
CA GLY A 22 -8.49 -19.87 -3.73
C GLY A 22 -8.41 -19.08 -2.43
N ILE A 23 -8.98 -19.67 -1.39
CA ILE A 23 -8.86 -19.20 -0.01
C ILE A 23 -7.94 -20.17 0.73
N ILE A 24 -6.77 -19.67 1.15
CA ILE A 24 -5.81 -20.46 1.93
C ILE A 24 -6.25 -20.45 3.39
N THR A 25 -6.33 -21.62 4.01
CA THR A 25 -6.73 -21.79 5.41
C THR A 25 -5.51 -21.88 6.33
N GLU A 26 -4.50 -22.66 5.95
CA GLU A 26 -3.31 -22.90 6.75
C GLU A 26 -2.10 -23.30 5.91
N ILE A 27 -0.92 -23.14 6.49
CA ILE A 27 0.35 -23.65 5.95
C ILE A 27 0.99 -24.50 7.05
N ILE A 28 1.21 -25.79 6.78
CA ILE A 28 1.77 -26.73 7.75
C ILE A 28 3.10 -27.28 7.25
N ARG A 29 4.08 -27.47 8.13
CA ARG A 29 5.31 -28.20 7.80
C ARG A 29 5.04 -29.71 7.79
N LYS A 30 5.33 -30.37 6.67
CA LYS A 30 5.16 -31.83 6.49
C LYS A 30 6.49 -32.44 6.03
N GLY A 31 7.25 -33.00 6.98
CA GLY A 31 8.63 -33.43 6.73
C GLY A 31 9.52 -32.24 6.36
N ASP A 32 10.16 -32.32 5.20
CA ASP A 32 11.04 -31.27 4.69
C ASP A 32 10.35 -30.24 3.78
N ARG A 33 9.04 -30.35 3.59
CA ARG A 33 8.25 -29.44 2.73
C ARG A 33 7.18 -28.71 3.52
N LEU A 34 6.63 -27.66 2.91
CA LEU A 34 5.44 -26.96 3.37
C LEU A 34 4.22 -27.49 2.62
N LEU A 35 3.10 -27.63 3.30
CA LEU A 35 1.81 -27.99 2.73
C LEU A 35 0.87 -26.80 2.85
N VAL A 36 0.52 -26.21 1.71
CA VAL A 36 -0.46 -25.13 1.62
C VAL A 36 -1.85 -25.75 1.48
N ARG A 37 -2.76 -25.46 2.40
CA ARG A 37 -4.13 -25.97 2.40
C ARG A 37 -5.14 -24.86 2.18
N GLY A 38 -6.21 -25.19 1.49
CA GLY A 38 -7.29 -24.26 1.26
C GLY A 38 -8.38 -24.83 0.38
N GLU A 39 -9.12 -23.93 -0.25
CA GLU A 39 -10.15 -24.25 -1.23
C GLU A 39 -9.79 -23.59 -2.56
N ASP A 40 -9.87 -24.36 -3.65
CA ASP A 40 -9.96 -23.80 -4.99
C ASP A 40 -11.41 -23.38 -5.23
N THR A 41 -11.65 -22.08 -5.16
CA THR A 41 -13.00 -21.49 -5.30
C THR A 41 -13.51 -21.51 -6.74
N THR A 42 -12.66 -21.82 -7.71
CA THR A 42 -13.07 -21.99 -9.11
C THR A 42 -13.76 -23.33 -9.28
N MET A 43 -13.24 -24.37 -8.62
CA MET A 43 -13.76 -25.73 -8.66
C MET A 43 -14.64 -26.10 -7.46
N GLY A 44 -14.66 -25.27 -6.41
CA GLY A 44 -15.40 -25.50 -5.17
C GLY A 44 -14.91 -26.73 -4.40
N ARG A 45 -13.61 -27.01 -4.43
CA ARG A 45 -13.04 -28.22 -3.81
C ARG A 45 -11.83 -27.92 -2.93
N PRO A 46 -11.57 -28.75 -1.90
CA PRO A 46 -10.35 -28.65 -1.12
C PRO A 46 -9.10 -28.81 -2.00
N MET A 47 -8.05 -28.08 -1.65
CA MET A 47 -6.73 -28.20 -2.28
C MET A 47 -5.65 -28.34 -1.22
N GLU A 48 -4.67 -29.20 -1.52
CA GLU A 48 -3.41 -29.30 -0.78
C GLU A 48 -2.26 -29.22 -1.79
N VAL A 49 -1.35 -28.26 -1.61
CA VAL A 49 -0.23 -28.05 -2.53
C VAL A 49 1.09 -28.09 -1.77
N PRO A 50 1.96 -29.10 -2.01
CA PRO A 50 3.27 -29.17 -1.39
C PRO A 50 4.24 -28.17 -2.06
N MET A 51 4.87 -27.32 -1.26
CA MET A 51 5.80 -26.28 -1.68
C MET A 51 7.11 -26.36 -0.90
N ASP A 52 8.22 -26.02 -1.54
CA ASP A 52 9.53 -25.92 -0.89
C ASP A 52 9.71 -24.56 -0.21
N VAL A 53 9.10 -23.51 -0.79
CA VAL A 53 9.07 -22.15 -0.25
C VAL A 53 7.68 -21.58 -0.40
N VAL A 54 7.21 -20.86 0.62
CA VAL A 54 5.99 -20.05 0.54
C VAL A 54 6.35 -18.59 0.81
N VAL A 55 5.97 -17.71 -0.12
CA VAL A 55 6.16 -16.26 -0.01
C VAL A 55 4.83 -15.63 0.38
N LEU A 56 4.79 -14.93 1.51
CA LEU A 56 3.62 -14.20 1.97
C LEU A 56 3.64 -12.78 1.39
N ALA A 57 2.74 -12.50 0.45
CA ALA A 57 2.48 -11.14 -0.02
C ALA A 57 1.68 -10.35 1.04
N VAL A 58 2.37 -9.90 2.08
CA VAL A 58 1.75 -9.17 3.20
C VAL A 58 1.35 -7.75 2.79
N GLY A 59 0.29 -7.24 3.41
CA GLY A 59 -0.15 -5.86 3.23
C GLY A 59 0.79 -4.84 3.87
N MET A 60 0.52 -3.56 3.63
CA MET A 60 1.28 -2.46 4.22
C MET A 60 0.65 -2.01 5.53
N GLU A 61 1.50 -1.72 6.52
CA GLU A 61 1.13 -1.06 7.79
C GLU A 61 1.95 0.22 7.98
N PRO A 62 1.46 1.21 8.75
CA PRO A 62 2.21 2.43 8.99
C PRO A 62 3.47 2.15 9.79
N SER A 63 4.59 2.70 9.32
CA SER A 63 5.88 2.58 10.00
C SER A 63 5.83 3.18 11.41
N LYS A 64 6.74 2.75 12.28
CA LYS A 64 6.92 3.36 13.60
C LYS A 64 7.10 4.88 13.50
N GLY A 65 7.94 5.34 12.56
CA GLY A 65 8.19 6.76 12.33
C GLY A 65 6.94 7.54 11.91
N THR A 66 6.06 6.95 11.10
CA THR A 66 4.77 7.56 10.73
C THR A 66 3.90 7.83 11.96
N LYS A 67 3.80 6.86 12.87
CA LYS A 67 3.04 6.99 14.12
C LYS A 67 3.66 8.02 15.06
N ASP A 68 4.99 7.99 15.19
CA ASP A 68 5.73 8.92 16.05
C ASP A 68 5.58 10.38 15.57
N VAL A 69 5.73 10.62 14.26
CA VAL A 69 5.56 11.95 13.66
C VAL A 69 4.12 12.43 13.77
N ALA A 70 3.13 11.56 13.56
CA ALA A 70 1.72 11.94 13.75
C ALA A 70 1.46 12.44 15.17
N LYS A 71 2.04 11.77 16.19
CA LYS A 71 1.94 12.20 17.58
C LYS A 71 2.67 13.52 17.84
N ILE A 72 3.89 13.68 17.33
CA ILE A 72 4.69 14.91 17.52
C ILE A 72 3.99 16.12 16.91
N LEU A 73 3.40 15.96 15.73
CA LEU A 73 2.76 17.04 14.97
C LEU A 73 1.26 17.20 15.29
N GLY A 74 0.68 16.35 16.15
CA GLY A 74 -0.75 16.39 16.48
C GLY A 74 -1.67 16.07 15.30
N LEU A 75 -1.24 15.18 14.40
CA LEU A 75 -2.01 14.78 13.22
C LEU A 75 -3.02 13.68 13.56
N GLN A 76 -4.22 13.77 12.98
CA GLN A 76 -5.18 12.69 13.03
C GLN A 76 -4.69 11.49 12.24
N GLN A 77 -5.00 10.29 12.75
CA GLN A 77 -4.71 9.02 12.09
C GLN A 77 -6.02 8.30 11.78
N ASN A 78 -6.03 7.57 10.66
CA ASN A 78 -7.18 6.77 10.24
C ASN A 78 -7.31 5.50 11.10
N LYS A 79 -8.38 4.73 10.89
CA LYS A 79 -8.63 3.46 11.62
C LYS A 79 -7.52 2.40 11.47
N TYR A 80 -6.61 2.56 10.50
CA TYR A 80 -5.46 1.69 10.26
C TYR A 80 -4.13 2.32 10.74
N ASN A 81 -4.17 3.46 11.44
CA ASN A 81 -3.05 4.23 11.96
C ASN A 81 -2.16 4.94 10.92
N PHE A 82 -2.59 5.08 9.67
CA PHE A 82 -1.92 5.99 8.72
C PHE A 82 -2.35 7.43 8.99
N ILE A 83 -1.58 8.42 8.50
CA ILE A 83 -1.98 9.82 8.59
C ILE A 83 -3.29 10.01 7.81
N GLU A 84 -4.30 10.57 8.46
CA GLU A 84 -5.61 10.80 7.86
C GLU A 84 -5.51 11.90 6.80
N VAL A 85 -6.05 11.60 5.62
CA VAL A 85 -6.28 12.58 4.56
C VAL A 85 -7.76 12.92 4.59
N PRO A 86 -8.14 14.16 4.96
CA PRO A 86 -9.55 14.54 5.05
C PRO A 86 -10.30 14.29 3.73
N HIS A 87 -11.56 13.88 3.83
CA HIS A 87 -12.40 13.65 2.65
C HIS A 87 -12.50 14.93 1.81
N GLY A 88 -12.02 14.87 0.56
CA GLY A 88 -11.98 16.01 -0.34
C GLY A 88 -11.13 15.74 -1.59
N LEU A 89 -10.88 16.80 -2.36
CA LEU A 89 -10.11 16.74 -3.61
C LEU A 89 -8.58 16.82 -3.40
N ASP A 90 -8.12 17.00 -2.15
CA ASP A 90 -6.70 17.15 -1.83
C ASP A 90 -6.13 15.86 -1.23
N PRO A 91 -5.39 15.05 -2.01
CA PRO A 91 -4.81 13.81 -1.51
C PRO A 91 -3.62 14.02 -0.56
N THR A 92 -3.13 15.26 -0.42
CA THR A 92 -1.95 15.61 0.38
C THR A 92 -2.28 16.36 1.67
N ALA A 93 -3.57 16.68 1.88
CA ALA A 93 -4.01 17.39 3.07
C ALA A 93 -3.88 16.52 4.32
N THR A 94 -3.72 17.18 5.46
CA THR A 94 -3.78 16.56 6.79
C THR A 94 -4.78 17.32 7.66
N SER A 95 -4.99 16.86 8.90
CA SER A 95 -5.82 17.59 9.88
C SER A 95 -5.22 18.92 10.34
N ALA A 96 -3.93 19.18 10.06
CA ALA A 96 -3.24 20.40 10.49
C ALA A 96 -2.89 21.29 9.28
N PRO A 97 -3.41 22.53 9.22
CA PRO A 97 -3.09 23.46 8.13
C PRO A 97 -1.60 23.73 8.02
N GLY A 98 -1.07 23.65 6.79
CA GLY A 98 0.34 23.85 6.50
C GLY A 98 1.23 22.63 6.73
N ILE A 99 0.66 21.51 7.18
CA ILE A 99 1.32 20.20 7.21
C ILE A 99 0.71 19.34 6.11
N PHE A 100 1.56 18.76 5.27
CA PHE A 100 1.15 17.93 4.14
C PHE A 100 1.70 16.52 4.29
N VAL A 101 1.00 15.54 3.72
CA VAL A 101 1.42 14.13 3.69
C VAL A 101 1.66 13.68 2.25
N ALA A 102 2.62 12.78 2.07
CA ALA A 102 2.92 12.17 0.77
C ALA A 102 3.14 10.66 0.90
N GLY A 103 2.77 9.93 -0.15
CA GLY A 103 3.06 8.50 -0.30
C GLY A 103 2.41 7.60 0.74
N ALA A 104 3.14 6.54 1.08
CA ALA A 104 2.69 5.45 1.95
C ALA A 104 2.36 5.88 3.39
N ALA A 105 2.81 7.06 3.84
CA ALA A 105 2.46 7.59 5.15
C ALA A 105 0.95 7.87 5.30
N ALA A 106 0.27 8.09 4.18
CA ALA A 106 -1.19 8.29 4.08
C ALA A 106 -1.96 7.00 3.73
N GLY A 107 -1.34 5.82 3.80
CA GLY A 107 -1.96 4.53 3.45
C GLY A 107 -1.29 3.84 2.26
N PRO A 108 -1.62 2.56 2.00
CA PRO A 108 -0.99 1.75 0.95
C PRO A 108 -1.07 2.44 -0.41
N LYS A 109 0.08 2.57 -1.09
CA LYS A 109 0.21 3.22 -2.40
C LYS A 109 1.32 2.57 -3.20
N ASP A 110 1.21 2.65 -4.52
CA ASP A 110 2.31 2.31 -5.41
C ASP A 110 3.28 3.49 -5.57
N LEU A 111 4.29 3.27 -6.40
CA LEU A 111 5.37 4.24 -6.63
C LEU A 111 4.88 5.48 -7.38
N ASP A 112 4.00 5.30 -8.37
CA ASP A 112 3.51 6.40 -9.20
C ASP A 112 2.61 7.35 -8.41
N ASP A 113 1.69 6.80 -7.62
CA ASP A 113 0.88 7.57 -6.66
C ASP A 113 1.76 8.30 -5.66
N THR A 114 2.80 7.63 -5.17
CA THR A 114 3.74 8.22 -4.21
C THR A 114 4.49 9.40 -4.80
N MET A 115 4.99 9.28 -6.04
CA MET A 115 5.67 10.37 -6.74
C MET A 115 4.73 11.54 -7.02
N ALA A 116 3.52 11.26 -7.49
CA ALA A 116 2.51 12.28 -7.76
C ALA A 116 2.16 13.07 -6.48
N MET A 117 1.93 12.38 -5.37
CA MET A 117 1.67 13.01 -4.08
C MET A 117 2.87 13.81 -3.56
N ALA A 118 4.09 13.29 -3.70
CA ALA A 118 5.29 14.00 -3.26
C ALA A 118 5.45 15.33 -4.01
N GLY A 119 5.25 15.33 -5.33
CA GLY A 119 5.26 16.55 -6.14
C GLY A 119 4.18 17.55 -5.73
N ALA A 120 2.94 17.07 -5.52
CA ALA A 120 1.83 17.91 -5.08
C ALA A 120 2.06 18.53 -3.69
N ALA A 121 2.54 17.75 -2.73
CA ALA A 121 2.86 18.21 -1.38
C ALA A 121 3.98 19.25 -1.40
N ALA A 122 5.04 19.01 -2.19
CA ALA A 122 6.15 19.95 -2.34
C ALA A 122 5.70 21.29 -2.94
N MET A 123 4.89 21.27 -4.01
CA MET A 123 4.35 22.50 -4.60
C MET A 123 3.48 23.29 -3.63
N LYS A 124 2.65 22.61 -2.82
CA LYS A 124 1.79 23.28 -1.82
C LYS A 124 2.59 23.88 -0.69
N ALA A 125 3.60 23.16 -0.18
CA ALA A 125 4.50 23.68 0.82
C ALA A 125 5.25 24.93 0.30
N ALA A 126 5.78 24.87 -0.93
CA ALA A 126 6.46 26.00 -1.56
C ALA A 126 5.53 27.20 -1.76
N ALA A 127 4.30 26.98 -2.25
CA ALA A 127 3.30 28.04 -2.43
C ALA A 127 2.92 28.71 -1.10
N LEU A 128 2.77 27.93 -0.02
CA LEU A 128 2.49 28.44 1.31
C LEU A 128 3.62 29.35 1.82
N VAL A 129 4.87 28.90 1.66
CA VAL A 129 6.06 29.67 2.05
C VAL A 129 6.17 30.97 1.24
N ALA A 130 6.01 30.89 -0.09
CA ALA A 130 6.07 32.06 -0.97
C ALA A 130 4.99 33.10 -0.65
N LYS A 131 3.76 32.64 -0.36
CA LYS A 131 2.66 33.52 0.05
C LYS A 131 2.96 34.23 1.37
N LYS A 132 3.53 33.52 2.36
CA LYS A 132 3.94 34.13 3.63
C LYS A 132 5.07 35.13 3.45
N ALA A 133 6.09 34.82 2.64
CA ALA A 133 7.20 35.73 2.37
C ALA A 133 6.72 37.06 1.76
N ARG A 134 5.78 37.00 0.80
CA ARG A 134 5.18 38.20 0.20
C ARG A 134 4.29 39.01 1.14
N ALA A 135 3.75 38.41 2.20
CA ALA A 135 2.92 39.11 3.17
C ALA A 135 3.75 39.86 4.24
N VAL A 136 5.05 39.59 4.32
CA VAL A 136 5.98 40.18 5.29
C VAL A 136 6.89 41.26 4.64
N ALA A 137 6.92 41.31 3.31
CA ALA A 137 7.59 42.33 2.51
C ALA A 137 6.63 43.48 2.18
#